data_AF-M1DV78-F1
#
_entry.id   AF-M1DV78-F1
#
_cell.length_a   1.000
_cell.length_b   1.000
_cell.length_c   1.000
_cell.angle_alpha   90.00
_cell.angle_beta   90.00
_cell.angle_gamma   90.00
#
_symmetry.space_group_name_H-M   'P 1'
#
loop_
_entity.id
_entity.type
_entity.pdbx_description
1 polymer ?
#
loop_
_entity_poly.entity_id
_entity_poly.type
_entity_poly.pdbx_seq_one_letter_code
_entity_poly.pdbx_strand_id
1 'polypeptide(L)'
;MPVSFSRDVTNYNSLRKLSLTHVKLDENMLQTLLNCCPSIVNFIFDYCWGFKNIELLNLQKIKSVSIKAREQNELVKIQAPTLEHLAYDGYLSGKLDIVECQNLKSLDISYVRISDEFLQNLISGSQSLKDLKIRNCGDIEEIDFSNLESLEYMGYKIPRLKITRELKHLKINLQCLAV
;
A
#
# COMPACT_ATOMS: atom_id res chain seq x y z
N MET A 1 -21.26 -13.60 7.66
CA MET A 1 -21.28 -15.05 7.34
C MET A 1 -19.87 -15.47 7.01
N PRO A 2 -19.34 -16.60 7.51
CA PRO A 2 -18.04 -17.09 7.07
C PRO A 2 -18.14 -17.52 5.60
N VAL A 3 -17.20 -17.07 4.77
CA VAL A 3 -17.10 -17.48 3.37
C VAL A 3 -16.51 -18.88 3.34
N SER A 4 -17.31 -19.92 3.15
CA SER A 4 -16.83 -21.28 2.95
C SER A 4 -16.54 -21.52 1.47
N PHE A 5 -15.27 -21.70 1.10
CA PHE A 5 -14.89 -22.13 -0.24
C PHE A 5 -15.03 -23.66 -0.35
N SER A 6 -15.78 -24.15 -1.34
CA SER A 6 -15.90 -25.59 -1.64
C SER A 6 -14.58 -26.16 -2.14
N ARG A 7 -14.32 -27.45 -1.88
CA ARG A 7 -13.08 -28.18 -2.24
C ARG A 7 -12.84 -28.35 -3.75
N ASP A 8 -13.77 -27.96 -4.60
CA ASP A 8 -13.52 -27.82 -6.03
C ASP A 8 -12.80 -26.51 -6.27
N VAL A 9 -11.53 -26.59 -6.71
CA VAL A 9 -10.65 -25.44 -7.00
C VAL A 9 -11.29 -24.60 -8.10
N THR A 10 -12.16 -23.69 -7.70
CA THR A 10 -12.85 -22.76 -8.58
C THR A 10 -11.88 -21.63 -8.87
N ASN A 11 -11.16 -21.74 -9.98
CA ASN A 11 -10.28 -20.69 -10.48
C ASN A 11 -11.10 -19.66 -11.25
N TYR A 12 -11.25 -18.47 -10.67
CA TYR A 12 -11.85 -17.29 -11.28
C TYR A 12 -10.84 -16.59 -12.20
N ASN A 13 -10.41 -17.29 -13.26
CA ASN A 13 -9.38 -16.83 -14.19
C ASN A 13 -9.72 -15.52 -14.92
N SER A 14 -11.01 -15.19 -15.01
CA SER A 14 -11.49 -13.95 -15.64
C SER A 14 -11.67 -12.80 -14.65
N LEU A 15 -11.59 -13.05 -13.33
CA LEU A 15 -11.82 -12.02 -12.33
C LEU A 15 -10.67 -11.01 -12.35
N ARG A 16 -10.99 -9.75 -12.63
CA ARG A 16 -10.03 -8.65 -12.71
C ARG A 16 -10.07 -7.74 -11.49
N LYS A 17 -11.20 -7.71 -10.78
CA LYS A 17 -11.40 -6.89 -9.58
C LYS A 17 -12.01 -7.75 -8.49
N LEU A 18 -11.40 -7.70 -7.31
CA LEU A 18 -11.94 -8.29 -6.09
C LEU A 18 -12.03 -7.19 -5.04
N SER A 19 -13.19 -7.07 -4.42
CA SER A 19 -13.45 -6.12 -3.34
C SER A 19 -14.00 -6.88 -2.15
N LEU A 20 -13.30 -6.79 -1.02
CA LEU A 20 -13.74 -7.32 0.25
C LEU A 20 -14.03 -6.14 1.15
N THR A 21 -15.25 -6.08 1.66
CA THR A 21 -15.70 -4.97 2.51
C THR A 21 -16.46 -5.54 3.68
N HIS A 22 -16.02 -5.21 4.90
CA HIS A 22 -16.62 -5.72 6.14
C HIS A 22 -16.72 -7.26 6.21
N VAL A 23 -15.65 -7.95 5.82
CA VAL A 23 -15.59 -9.43 5.83
C VAL A 23 -14.64 -9.92 6.92
N LYS A 24 -15.09 -10.90 7.71
CA LYS A 24 -14.22 -11.68 8.61
C LYS A 24 -13.43 -12.71 7.80
N LEU A 25 -12.11 -12.64 7.84
CA LEU A 25 -11.19 -13.55 7.15
C LEU A 25 -10.06 -13.89 8.12
N ASP A 26 -9.55 -15.11 8.07
CA ASP A 26 -8.22 -15.42 8.60
C ASP A 26 -7.18 -15.37 7.48
N GLU A 27 -5.90 -15.51 7.83
CA GLU A 27 -4.79 -15.46 6.87
C GLU A 27 -4.92 -16.53 5.77
N ASN A 28 -5.38 -17.74 6.12
CA ASN A 28 -5.53 -18.85 5.17
C ASN A 28 -6.67 -18.60 4.17
N MET A 29 -7.77 -18.02 4.62
CA MET A 29 -8.90 -17.66 3.77
C MET A 29 -8.51 -16.60 2.74
N LEU A 30 -7.72 -15.59 3.15
CA LEU A 30 -7.23 -14.56 2.23
C LEU A 30 -6.32 -15.15 1.16
N GLN A 31 -5.35 -16.00 1.54
CA GLN A 31 -4.47 -16.68 0.58
C GLN A 31 -5.25 -17.56 -0.39
N THR A 32 -6.20 -18.35 0.14
CA THR A 32 -7.05 -19.23 -0.69
C THR A 32 -7.81 -18.42 -1.73
N LEU A 33 -8.40 -17.30 -1.33
CA LEU A 33 -9.14 -16.41 -2.22
C LEU A 33 -8.26 -15.78 -3.31
N LEU A 34 -7.07 -15.30 -2.95
CA LEU A 34 -6.13 -14.74 -3.92
C LEU A 34 -5.64 -15.79 -4.93
N ASN A 35 -5.40 -17.03 -4.48
CA ASN A 35 -5.03 -18.15 -5.34
C ASN A 35 -6.14 -18.52 -6.33
N CYS A 36 -7.41 -18.39 -5.94
CA CYS A 36 -8.54 -18.57 -6.85
C CYS A 36 -8.66 -17.46 -7.91
N CYS A 37 -7.94 -16.33 -7.78
CA CYS A 37 -8.09 -15.16 -8.64
C CYS A 37 -6.77 -14.77 -9.35
N PRO A 38 -6.13 -15.66 -10.14
CA PRO A 38 -4.77 -15.45 -10.64
C PRO A 38 -4.60 -14.29 -11.65
N SER A 39 -5.70 -13.77 -12.20
CA SER A 39 -5.67 -12.61 -13.13
C SER A 39 -6.20 -11.31 -12.52
N ILE A 40 -6.26 -11.23 -11.19
CA ILE A 40 -6.67 -10.02 -10.49
C ILE A 40 -5.76 -8.84 -10.84
N VAL A 41 -6.37 -7.69 -11.06
CA VAL A 41 -5.72 -6.42 -11.42
C VAL A 41 -5.97 -5.35 -10.37
N ASN A 42 -7.15 -5.35 -9.76
CA ASN A 42 -7.53 -4.42 -8.71
C ASN A 42 -8.02 -5.19 -7.48
N PHE A 43 -7.39 -4.93 -6.34
CA PHE A 43 -7.77 -5.50 -5.06
C PHE A 43 -8.12 -4.40 -4.07
N ILE A 44 -9.35 -4.46 -3.54
CA ILE A 44 -9.84 -3.57 -2.50
C ILE A 44 -10.12 -4.41 -1.26
N PHE A 45 -9.54 -3.99 -0.13
CA PHE A 45 -9.64 -4.67 1.14
C PHE A 45 -10.02 -3.64 2.22
N ASP A 46 -11.30 -3.57 2.55
CA ASP A 46 -11.87 -2.44 3.28
C ASP A 46 -12.59 -2.90 4.55
N TYR A 47 -12.07 -2.49 5.71
CA TYR A 47 -12.63 -2.80 7.02
C TYR A 47 -12.89 -4.30 7.25
N CYS A 48 -12.04 -5.16 6.70
CA CYS A 48 -12.01 -6.59 7.01
C CYS A 48 -11.32 -6.83 8.37
N TRP A 49 -11.61 -7.97 9.02
CA TRP A 49 -11.05 -8.32 10.34
C TRP A 49 -10.82 -9.83 10.48
N GLY A 50 -10.11 -10.23 11.54
CA GLY A 50 -9.84 -11.65 11.87
C GLY A 50 -8.45 -12.15 11.52
N PHE A 51 -7.55 -11.27 11.07
CA PHE A 51 -6.16 -11.55 10.72
C PHE A 51 -5.24 -10.59 11.48
N LYS A 52 -4.03 -11.06 11.80
CA LYS A 52 -2.94 -10.24 12.32
C LYS A 52 -2.07 -9.71 11.20
N ASN A 53 -1.86 -10.54 10.18
CA ASN A 53 -0.96 -10.27 9.06
C ASN A 53 -1.73 -10.18 7.75
N ILE A 54 -1.46 -9.14 6.96
CA ILE A 54 -1.96 -9.02 5.59
C ILE A 54 -0.79 -9.33 4.65
N GLU A 55 -0.88 -10.45 3.93
CA GLU A 55 0.14 -10.86 2.98
C GLU A 55 -0.44 -10.95 1.57
N LEU A 56 0.02 -10.10 0.66
CA LEU A 56 -0.36 -10.10 -0.75
C LEU A 56 0.84 -10.54 -1.57
N LEU A 57 0.93 -11.86 -1.79
CA LEU A 57 2.08 -12.51 -2.41
C LEU A 57 1.76 -13.03 -3.81
N ASN A 58 2.78 -13.13 -4.67
CA ASN A 58 2.71 -13.77 -5.98
C ASN A 58 1.64 -13.22 -6.94
N LEU A 59 1.25 -11.95 -6.80
CA LEU A 59 0.22 -11.32 -7.61
C LEU A 59 0.80 -10.81 -8.95
N GLN A 60 0.82 -11.66 -9.97
CA GLN A 60 1.53 -11.42 -11.24
C GLN A 60 0.90 -10.36 -12.17
N LYS A 61 -0.37 -9.99 -11.97
CA LYS A 61 -1.10 -9.04 -12.83
C LYS A 61 -1.70 -7.86 -12.07
N ILE A 62 -1.46 -7.77 -10.76
CA ILE A 62 -2.04 -6.74 -9.92
C ILE A 62 -1.45 -5.38 -10.31
N LYS A 63 -2.31 -4.38 -10.50
CA LYS A 63 -1.92 -3.00 -10.78
C LYS A 63 -2.33 -2.05 -9.67
N SER A 64 -3.40 -2.36 -8.94
CA SER A 64 -3.92 -1.51 -7.89
C SER A 64 -4.29 -2.32 -6.66
N VAL A 65 -3.81 -1.87 -5.50
CA VAL A 65 -4.16 -2.38 -4.19
C VAL A 65 -4.61 -1.21 -3.33
N SER A 66 -5.77 -1.34 -2.69
CA SER A 66 -6.26 -0.42 -1.67
C SER A 66 -6.64 -1.20 -0.42
N ILE A 67 -5.97 -0.89 0.69
CA ILE A 67 -6.19 -1.52 1.98
C ILE A 67 -6.63 -0.44 2.96
N LYS A 68 -7.77 -0.65 3.60
CA LYS A 68 -8.26 0.12 4.74
C LYS A 68 -8.43 -0.80 5.94
N ALA A 69 -7.56 -0.68 6.92
CA ALA A 69 -7.52 -1.52 8.10
C ALA A 69 -7.93 -0.73 9.34
N ARG A 70 -8.81 -1.32 10.17
CA ARG A 70 -9.12 -0.79 11.51
C ARG A 70 -8.41 -1.54 12.64
N GLU A 71 -8.08 -2.80 12.40
CA GLU A 71 -7.35 -3.63 13.34
C GLU A 71 -5.88 -3.21 13.39
N GLN A 72 -5.24 -3.38 14.54
CA GLN A 72 -3.80 -3.17 14.67
C GLN A 72 -3.06 -4.37 14.05
N ASN A 73 -2.81 -4.30 12.75
CA ASN A 73 -2.07 -5.34 12.05
C ASN A 73 -0.59 -5.34 12.48
N GLU A 74 -0.02 -6.53 12.63
CA GLU A 74 1.38 -6.72 13.01
C GLU A 74 2.29 -6.67 11.77
N LEU A 75 1.79 -7.11 10.61
CA LEU A 75 2.52 -7.13 9.36
C LEU A 75 1.60 -6.84 8.18
N VAL A 76 2.07 -5.99 7.28
CA VAL A 76 1.51 -5.85 5.94
C VAL A 76 2.63 -6.07 4.95
N LYS A 77 2.60 -7.21 4.25
CA LYS A 77 3.59 -7.58 3.24
C LYS A 77 2.95 -7.61 1.86
N ILE A 78 3.52 -6.85 0.93
CA ILE A 78 3.06 -6.77 -0.45
C ILE A 78 4.26 -7.09 -1.36
N GLN A 79 4.13 -8.17 -2.14
CA GLN A 79 5.10 -8.55 -3.17
C GLN A 79 4.38 -8.59 -4.51
N ALA A 80 4.57 -7.54 -5.31
CA ALA A 80 3.80 -7.33 -6.54
C ALA A 80 4.61 -6.52 -7.58
N PRO A 81 5.43 -7.17 -8.42
CA PRO A 81 6.26 -6.51 -9.44
C PRO A 81 5.49 -5.64 -10.43
N THR A 82 4.21 -5.95 -10.67
CA THR A 82 3.37 -5.19 -11.61
C THR A 82 2.57 -4.07 -10.95
N LEU A 83 2.70 -3.86 -9.63
CA LEU A 83 1.89 -2.90 -8.89
C LEU A 83 2.20 -1.46 -9.35
N GLU A 84 1.17 -0.73 -9.73
CA GLU A 84 1.26 0.66 -10.18
C GLU A 84 0.71 1.63 -9.12
N HIS A 85 -0.28 1.21 -8.33
CA HIS A 85 -0.96 2.05 -7.35
C HIS A 85 -1.15 1.31 -6.03
N LEU A 86 -0.63 1.88 -4.95
CA LEU A 86 -0.83 1.36 -3.60
C LEU A 86 -1.45 2.43 -2.71
N ALA A 87 -2.58 2.10 -2.11
CA ALA A 87 -3.17 2.87 -1.01
C ALA A 87 -3.25 2.01 0.24
N TYR A 88 -2.70 2.48 1.35
CA TYR A 88 -2.82 1.85 2.66
C TYR A 88 -3.25 2.88 3.70
N ASP A 89 -4.36 2.63 4.36
CA ASP A 89 -4.90 3.46 5.43
C ASP A 89 -5.24 2.56 6.62
N GLY A 90 -4.44 2.63 7.68
CA GLY A 90 -4.71 1.84 8.88
C GLY A 90 -3.61 1.91 9.91
N TYR A 91 -3.95 1.57 11.15
CA TYR A 91 -3.00 1.55 12.25
C TYR A 91 -2.16 0.28 12.19
N LEU A 92 -0.87 0.43 11.87
CA LEU A 92 0.07 -0.67 11.86
C LEU A 92 0.91 -0.64 13.14
N SER A 93 0.85 -1.71 13.93
CA SER A 93 1.66 -1.85 15.16
C SER A 93 3.06 -2.38 14.86
N GLY A 94 3.23 -3.10 13.75
CA GLY A 94 4.52 -3.63 13.30
C GLY A 94 4.96 -3.09 11.95
N LYS A 95 5.33 -3.99 11.02
CA LYS A 95 6.10 -3.63 9.82
C LYS A 95 5.22 -3.53 8.57
N LEU A 96 5.41 -2.44 7.81
CA LEU A 96 4.97 -2.35 6.41
C LEU A 96 6.15 -2.80 5.54
N ASP A 97 5.94 -3.81 4.70
CA ASP A 97 6.97 -4.37 3.84
C ASP A 97 6.45 -4.45 2.40
N ILE A 98 6.98 -3.58 1.55
CA ILE A 98 6.58 -3.50 0.14
C ILE A 98 7.83 -3.83 -0.68
N VAL A 99 7.85 -5.04 -1.23
CA VAL A 99 8.99 -5.58 -1.97
C VAL A 99 8.64 -5.72 -3.44
N GLU A 100 9.66 -5.63 -4.30
CA GLU A 100 9.51 -5.78 -5.76
C GLU A 100 8.43 -4.84 -6.31
N CYS A 101 8.53 -3.53 -6.09
CA CYS A 101 7.51 -2.55 -6.51
C CYS A 101 8.00 -1.59 -7.62
N GLN A 102 8.89 -2.03 -8.52
CA GLN A 102 9.60 -1.13 -9.45
C GLN A 102 8.69 -0.33 -10.39
N ASN A 103 7.45 -0.79 -10.61
CA ASN A 103 6.45 -0.15 -11.47
C ASN A 103 5.51 0.81 -10.71
N LEU A 104 5.74 1.05 -9.42
CA LEU A 104 4.87 1.88 -8.61
C LEU A 104 4.88 3.32 -9.13
N LYS A 105 3.69 3.84 -9.41
CA LYS A 105 3.44 5.20 -9.90
C LYS A 105 2.82 6.08 -8.83
N SER A 106 2.02 5.50 -7.95
CA SER A 106 1.37 6.21 -6.85
C SER A 106 1.43 5.43 -5.56
N LEU A 107 1.83 6.12 -4.49
CA LEU A 107 1.83 5.63 -3.12
C LEU A 107 1.01 6.58 -2.25
N ASP A 108 -0.04 6.06 -1.61
CA ASP A 108 -0.80 6.75 -0.56
C ASP A 108 -0.74 5.92 0.72
N ILE A 109 -0.10 6.45 1.75
CA ILE A 109 0.02 5.78 3.06
C ILE A 109 -0.48 6.71 4.17
N SER A 110 -1.29 6.14 5.06
CA SER A 110 -1.86 6.87 6.19
C SER A 110 -1.76 6.06 7.49
N TYR A 111 -1.42 6.74 8.59
CA TYR A 111 -1.35 6.18 9.95
C TYR A 111 -0.34 5.03 10.16
N VAL A 112 0.76 5.05 9.41
CA VAL A 112 1.84 4.06 9.52
C VAL A 112 3.10 4.68 10.11
N ARG A 113 3.75 3.99 11.05
CA ARG A 113 5.10 4.34 11.49
C ARG A 113 6.11 3.81 10.48
N ILE A 114 6.76 4.69 9.73
CA ILE A 114 7.79 4.34 8.76
C ILE A 114 9.07 5.13 9.05
N SER A 115 10.23 4.57 8.70
CA SER A 115 11.51 5.29 8.78
C SER A 115 11.83 6.01 7.48
N ASP A 116 12.70 7.02 7.56
CA ASP A 116 13.31 7.64 6.39
C ASP A 116 13.93 6.58 5.46
N GLU A 117 14.69 5.63 6.01
CA GLU A 117 15.31 4.55 5.22
C GLU A 117 14.28 3.75 4.41
N PHE A 118 13.15 3.37 5.04
CA PHE A 118 12.09 2.63 4.36
C PHE A 118 11.50 3.45 3.20
N LEU A 119 11.20 4.72 3.45
CA LEU A 119 10.65 5.61 2.42
C LEU A 119 11.63 5.80 1.27
N GLN A 120 12.92 5.99 1.56
CA GLN A 120 13.96 6.17 0.55
C GLN A 120 14.18 4.92 -0.30
N ASN A 121 14.14 3.73 0.31
CA ASN A 121 14.21 2.47 -0.41
C ASN A 121 13.03 2.30 -1.39
N LEU A 122 11.82 2.71 -0.99
CA LEU A 122 10.64 2.70 -1.87
C LEU A 122 10.77 3.67 -3.05
N ILE A 123 11.16 4.92 -2.77
CA ILE A 123 11.30 5.97 -3.79
C ILE A 123 12.42 5.60 -4.77
N SER A 124 13.58 5.16 -4.28
CA SER A 124 14.72 4.78 -5.13
C SER A 124 14.46 3.49 -5.92
N GLY A 125 13.74 2.53 -5.33
CA GLY A 125 13.34 1.28 -5.99
C GLY A 125 12.31 1.46 -7.10
N SER A 126 11.56 2.57 -7.09
CA SER A 126 10.43 2.82 -7.99
C SER A 126 10.64 4.08 -8.82
N GLN A 127 11.46 4.00 -9.88
CA GLN A 127 11.74 5.14 -10.76
C GLN A 127 10.49 5.71 -11.47
N SER A 128 9.40 4.94 -11.49
CA SER A 128 8.10 5.33 -12.04
C SER A 128 7.24 6.15 -11.09
N LEU A 129 7.64 6.34 -9.83
CA LEU A 129 6.82 6.98 -8.81
C LEU A 129 6.63 8.47 -9.13
N LYS A 130 5.38 8.89 -9.32
CA LYS A 130 4.96 10.25 -9.66
C LYS A 130 4.15 10.92 -8.55
N ASP A 131 3.35 10.15 -7.84
CA ASP A 131 2.44 10.66 -6.81
C ASP A 131 2.76 10.03 -5.46
N LEU A 132 3.14 10.87 -4.49
CA LEU A 132 3.39 10.45 -3.12
C LEU A 132 2.45 11.16 -2.16
N LYS A 133 1.72 10.41 -1.36
CA LYS A 133 0.85 10.91 -0.31
C LYS A 133 1.16 10.22 1.00
N ILE A 134 1.45 11.01 2.01
CA ILE A 134 1.81 10.54 3.34
C ILE A 134 1.00 11.33 4.36
N ARG A 135 0.17 10.65 5.16
CA ARG A 135 -0.66 11.29 6.17
C ARG A 135 -0.50 10.63 7.53
N ASN A 136 -0.26 11.43 8.57
CA ASN A 136 -0.17 10.97 9.95
C ASN A 136 0.82 9.81 10.13
N CYS A 137 1.90 9.81 9.36
CA CYS A 137 3.01 8.87 9.49
C CYS A 137 4.07 9.46 10.43
N GLY A 138 4.55 8.66 11.38
CA GLY A 138 5.58 9.08 12.34
C GLY A 138 6.98 9.00 11.77
N ASP A 139 7.91 9.75 12.38
CA ASP A 139 9.37 9.61 12.22
C ASP A 139 9.94 9.86 10.81
N ILE A 140 9.31 10.77 10.05
CA ILE A 140 9.85 11.20 8.75
C ILE A 140 10.54 12.55 8.91
N GLU A 141 11.87 12.58 8.82
CA GLU A 141 12.66 13.81 8.91
C GLU A 141 12.99 14.38 7.55
N GLU A 142 13.19 13.53 6.54
CA GLU A 142 13.60 13.92 5.21
C GLU A 142 12.96 13.08 4.11
N ILE A 143 12.51 13.75 3.05
CA ILE A 143 12.04 13.12 1.81
C ILE A 143 12.93 13.61 0.67
N ASP A 144 13.61 12.66 0.04
CA ASP A 144 14.46 12.88 -1.14
C ASP A 144 13.78 12.21 -2.33
N PHE A 145 13.58 12.98 -3.39
CA PHE A 145 12.91 12.51 -4.58
C PHE A 145 13.42 13.22 -5.84
N SER A 146 13.37 12.48 -6.94
CA SER A 146 13.91 12.93 -8.23
C SER A 146 12.86 13.02 -9.35
N ASN A 147 11.71 12.34 -9.20
CA ASN A 147 10.77 12.10 -10.30
C ASN A 147 9.30 12.41 -9.96
N LEU A 148 8.99 12.91 -8.76
CA LEU A 148 7.61 13.20 -8.34
C LEU A 148 7.01 14.37 -9.14
N GLU A 149 5.72 14.23 -9.43
CA GLU A 149 4.84 15.26 -9.98
C GLU A 149 3.91 15.82 -8.90
N SER A 150 3.58 15.03 -7.88
CA SER A 150 2.78 15.44 -6.74
C SER A 150 3.32 14.88 -5.42
N LEU A 151 3.42 15.74 -4.41
CA LEU A 151 3.67 15.38 -3.01
C LEU A 151 2.58 15.97 -2.12
N GLU A 152 1.88 15.12 -1.39
CA GLU A 152 0.96 15.50 -0.32
C GLU A 152 1.51 14.95 1.00
N TYR A 153 1.81 15.83 1.95
CA TYR A 153 2.28 15.43 3.28
C TYR A 153 1.40 16.08 4.35
N MET A 154 0.94 15.28 5.30
CA MET A 154 0.20 15.74 6.47
C MET A 154 0.75 15.07 7.72
N GLY A 155 1.18 15.84 8.72
CA GLY A 155 1.76 15.29 9.95
C GLY A 155 2.03 16.33 11.02
N TYR A 156 2.60 15.92 12.15
CA TYR A 156 2.91 16.82 13.28
C TYR A 156 4.18 17.66 13.06
N LYS A 157 5.03 17.28 12.12
CA LYS A 157 6.26 17.98 11.75
C LYS A 157 6.45 17.87 10.25
N ILE A 158 6.75 18.98 9.59
CA ILE A 158 7.05 18.99 8.15
C ILE A 158 8.47 18.46 7.92
N PRO A 159 8.67 17.46 7.05
CA PRO A 159 10.00 16.93 6.74
C PRO A 159 10.78 17.90 5.86
N ARG A 160 12.10 17.79 5.90
CA ARG A 160 12.98 18.46 4.93
C ARG A 160 12.77 17.82 3.57
N LEU A 161 12.53 18.63 2.54
CA LEU A 161 12.45 18.15 1.17
C LEU A 161 13.79 18.34 0.47
N LYS A 162 14.33 17.26 -0.09
CA LYS A 162 15.49 17.28 -1.00
C LYS A 162 15.01 16.99 -2.41
N ILE A 163 15.30 17.92 -3.30
CA ILE A 163 14.92 17.84 -4.72
C ILE A 163 16.22 17.83 -5.51
N THR A 164 16.48 16.72 -6.21
CA THR A 164 17.76 16.51 -6.91
C THR A 164 17.80 17.12 -8.32
N ARG A 165 16.66 17.55 -8.89
CA ARG A 165 16.56 18.16 -10.24
C ARG A 165 15.42 19.18 -10.31
N GLU A 166 15.49 20.14 -11.24
CA GLU A 166 14.36 21.05 -11.48
C GLU A 166 13.13 20.29 -12.00
N LEU A 167 12.03 20.32 -11.24
CA LEU A 167 10.76 19.68 -11.57
C LEU A 167 9.74 20.74 -12.00
N LYS A 168 9.53 20.89 -13.31
CA LYS A 168 8.71 21.96 -13.92
C LYS A 168 7.22 21.93 -13.57
N HIS A 169 6.71 20.79 -13.11
CA HIS A 169 5.28 20.57 -12.84
C HIS A 169 4.98 20.01 -11.44
N LEU A 170 5.94 20.12 -10.52
CA LEU A 170 5.79 19.59 -9.16
C LEU A 170 4.72 20.36 -8.38
N LYS A 171 3.73 19.63 -7.86
CA LYS A 171 2.73 20.11 -6.92
C LYS A 171 3.09 19.63 -5.51
N ILE A 172 3.22 20.54 -4.57
CA ILE A 172 3.50 20.21 -3.17
C ILE A 172 2.37 20.76 -2.29
N ASN A 173 1.79 19.89 -1.46
CA ASN A 173 0.86 20.26 -0.40
C ASN A 173 1.41 19.73 0.93
N LEU A 174 1.72 20.63 1.86
CA LEU A 174 2.25 20.32 3.19
C LEU A 174 1.28 20.85 4.24
N GLN A 175 0.80 19.97 5.10
CA GLN A 175 -0.08 20.32 6.21
C GLN A 175 0.54 19.89 7.54
N CYS A 176 0.83 20.87 8.39
CA CYS A 176 1.24 20.61 9.77
C CYS A 176 0.00 20.57 10.67
N LEU A 177 -0.12 19.52 11.48
CA LEU A 177 -1.14 19.42 12.51
C LEU A 177 -0.67 20.14 13.77
N ALA A 178 -1.53 20.97 14.34
CA ALA A 178 -1.28 21.59 15.64
C ALA A 178 -1.40 20.54 16.75
N VAL A 179 -0.52 20.65 17.76
CA VAL A 179 -0.53 19.86 19.00
C VAL A 179 -1.49 20.47 20.01
#